data_AF-A0A917LK23-F1
#
_entry.id   AF-A0A917LK23-F1
#
_cell.length_a   1.000
_cell.length_b   1.000
_cell.length_c   1.000
_cell.angle_alpha   90.00
_cell.angle_beta   90.00
_cell.angle_gamma   90.00
#
_symmetry.space_group_name_H-M   'P 1'
#
loop_
_entity.id
_entity.type
_entity.pdbx_description
1 polymer ?
#
loop_
_entity_poly.entity_id
_entity_poly.type
_entity_poly.pdbx_seq_one_letter_code
_entity_poly.pdbx_strand_id
1 'polypeptide(L)' 'MYLTVVGYREEADMPITFKKIPSEKGIFTFENPKHAFPTRISYSNPETNAIHAWIEGTIEGELRKMDFNFKRE' A
#
# COMPACT_ATOMS: atom_id res chain seq x y z
N MET A 1 -1.09 14.62 0.61
CA MET A 1 -2.00 13.59 1.14
C MET A 1 -1.17 12.52 1.80
N TYR A 2 -1.59 12.03 2.96
CA TYR A 2 -0.92 11.00 3.73
C TYR A 2 -1.88 9.84 3.98
N LEU A 3 -1.32 8.64 4.10
CA LEU A 3 -2.02 7.44 4.52
C LEU A 3 -1.34 6.92 5.77
N THR A 4 -2.03 6.92 6.89
CA THR A 4 -1.54 6.36 8.15
C THR A 4 -2.24 5.04 8.40
N VAL A 5 -1.46 3.98 8.61
CA VAL A 5 -1.93 2.62 8.87
C VAL A 5 -1.36 2.14 10.20
N VAL A 6 -2.07 1.23 10.86
CA VAL A 6 -1.57 0.52 12.05
C VAL A 6 -1.36 -0.93 11.65
N GLY A 7 -0.15 -1.45 11.83
CA GLY A 7 0.19 -2.83 11.52
C GLY A 7 -0.43 -3.78 12.56
N TYR A 8 -1.11 -4.84 12.09
CA TYR A 8 -1.59 -5.89 12.99
C TYR A 8 -0.40 -6.78 13.40
N ARG A 9 -0.05 -6.79 14.69
CA ARG A 9 1.09 -7.51 15.32
C ARG A 9 2.49 -6.91 15.14
N GLU A 10 2.62 -5.65 14.75
CA GLU A 10 3.87 -4.94 15.04
C GLU A 10 3.89 -4.60 16.54
N GLU A 11 5.01 -4.83 17.22
CA GLU A 11 5.13 -4.88 18.69
C GLU A 11 4.67 -3.63 19.48
N ALA A 12 4.15 -2.59 18.82
CA ALA A 12 3.80 -1.33 19.47
C ALA A 12 2.56 -0.58 18.94
N ASP A 13 1.71 -1.17 18.08
CA ASP A 13 0.55 -0.47 17.48
C ASP A 13 0.92 0.91 16.87
N MET A 14 2.19 1.07 16.47
CA MET A 14 2.70 2.38 16.08
C MET A 14 2.15 2.74 14.70
N PRO A 15 1.54 3.93 14.56
CA PRO A 15 1.03 4.37 13.27
C PRO A 15 2.17 4.60 12.28
N ILE A 16 2.15 3.88 11.15
CA ILE A 16 3.08 4.07 10.05
C ILE A 16 2.43 5.00 9.04
N THR A 17 3.13 6.07 8.67
CA THR A 17 2.64 7.08 7.73
C THR A 17 3.35 6.97 6.38
N PHE A 18 2.56 6.95 5.31
CA PHE A 18 3.00 6.94 3.93
C PHE A 18 2.59 8.25 3.25
N LYS A 19 3.47 8.77 2.39
CA LYS A 19 3.20 10.01 1.63
C LYS A 19 2.71 9.64 0.24
N LYS A 20 1.64 10.29 -0.23
CA LYS A 20 1.19 10.16 -1.62
C LYS A 20 2.26 10.70 -2.56
N ILE A 21 2.62 9.90 -3.57
CA ILE A 21 3.50 10.32 -4.67
C ILE A 21 2.70 10.51 -5.96
N PRO A 22 3.24 11.23 -6.96
CA PRO A 22 2.66 11.24 -8.30
C PRO A 22 2.58 9.82 -8.86
N SER A 23 1.44 9.48 -9.45
CA SER A 23 1.13 8.16 -10.00
C SER A 23 0.28 8.31 -11.25
N GLU A 24 0.14 7.23 -12.00
CA GLU A 24 -0.68 7.20 -13.21
C GLU A 24 -2.14 7.55 -12.92
N LYS A 25 -2.87 7.99 -13.94
CA LYS A 25 -4.28 8.37 -13.82
C LYS A 25 -5.09 7.16 -13.35
N GLY A 26 -5.83 7.32 -12.24
CA GLY A 26 -6.65 6.25 -11.67
C GLY A 26 -5.91 5.35 -10.68
N ILE A 27 -4.61 5.59 -10.45
CA ILE A 27 -3.80 4.92 -9.43
C ILE A 27 -3.46 5.93 -8.33
N PHE A 28 -3.57 5.52 -7.08
CA PHE A 28 -3.13 6.28 -5.92
C PHE A 28 -2.03 5.53 -5.20
N THR A 29 -0.80 6.01 -5.31
CA THR A 29 0.37 5.38 -4.70
C THR A 29 0.88 6.19 -3.51
N PHE A 30 1.14 5.49 -2.42
CA PHE A 30 1.70 6.00 -1.18
C PHE A 30 3.00 5.28 -0.87
N GLU A 31 4.02 6.02 -0.44
CA GLU A 31 5.36 5.48 -0.22
C GLU A 31 5.95 5.92 1.13
N ASN A 32 6.67 5.00 1.75
CA ASN A 32 7.54 5.22 2.89
C ASN A 32 8.80 4.35 2.73
N PRO A 33 9.88 4.87 2.11
CA PRO A 33 11.11 4.11 1.89
C PRO A 33 11.85 3.70 3.17
N LYS A 34 11.50 4.30 4.32
CA LYS A 34 12.13 3.99 5.61
C LYS A 34 11.51 2.78 6.32
N HIS A 35 10.36 2.30 5.86
CA HIS A 35 9.72 1.12 6.41
C HIS A 35 10.21 -0.14 5.70
N ALA A 36 10.33 -1.26 6.41
CA ALA A 36 10.96 -2.48 5.87
C ALA A 36 10.05 -3.19 4.85
N PHE A 37 8.78 -3.40 5.18
CA PHE A 37 7.75 -3.86 4.25
C PHE A 37 6.36 -3.63 4.86
N PRO A 38 5.42 -3.02 4.12
CA PRO A 38 5.55 -2.56 2.74
C PRO A 38 6.25 -1.19 2.64
N THR A 39 7.04 -0.96 1.59
CA THR A 39 7.58 0.39 1.31
C THR A 39 6.59 1.22 0.50
N ARG A 40 5.70 0.56 -0.24
CA ARG A 40 4.72 1.20 -1.11
C ARG A 40 3.37 0.50 -1.02
N ILE A 41 2.31 1.30 -1.03
CA ILE A 41 0.92 0.87 -1.05
C ILE A 41 0.22 1.61 -2.17
N SER A 42 -0.45 0.88 -3.06
CA SER A 42 -1.15 1.45 -4.20
C SER A 42 -2.59 0.97 -4.26
N TYR A 43 -3.46 1.83 -4.76
CA TYR A 43 -4.88 1.55 -4.97
C TYR A 43 -5.29 1.95 -6.38
N SER A 44 -6.14 1.15 -7.00
CA SER A 44 -6.84 1.47 -8.24
C SER A 44 -8.30 1.03 -8.15
N ASN A 45 -9.14 1.68 -8.95
CA ASN A 45 -10.53 1.29 -9.15
C ASN A 45 -10.67 0.78 -10.58
N PRO A 46 -10.37 -0.51 -10.84
CA PRO A 46 -10.43 -1.04 -12.21
C PRO A 46 -11.87 -1.04 -12.77
N GLU A 47 -12.87 -1.15 -11.89
CA GLU A 47 -14.30 -1.13 -12.22
C GLU A 47 -15.07 -0.32 -11.16
N THR A 48 -16.30 0.11 -11.46
CA THR A 48 -17.11 0.97 -10.57
C THR A 48 -17.34 0.41 -9.16
N ASN A 49 -17.28 -0.92 -8.98
CA ASN A 49 -17.51 -1.62 -7.71
C ASN A 49 -16.33 -2.51 -7.28
N ALA A 50 -15.15 -2.28 -7.85
CA ALA A 50 -13.95 -3.04 -7.53
C ALA A 50 -12.83 -2.12 -7.06
N ILE A 51 -12.09 -2.57 -6.07
CA ILE A 51 -10.84 -1.95 -5.63
C ILE A 51 -9.75 -3.01 -5.80
N HIS A 52 -8.70 -2.66 -6.54
CA HIS A 52 -7.47 -3.41 -6.57
C HIS A 52 -6.42 -2.64 -5.78
N ALA A 53 -5.97 -3.23 -4.68
CA ALA A 53 -4.88 -2.72 -3.88
C ALA A 53 -3.66 -3.63 -4.05
N TRP A 54 -2.47 -3.07 -4.03
CA TRP A 54 -1.25 -3.87 -3.95
C TRP A 54 -0.21 -3.19 -3.08
N ILE A 55 0.59 -4.02 -2.44
CA ILE A 55 1.74 -3.58 -1.64
C ILE A 55 3.03 -4.07 -2.29
N GLU A 56 4.06 -3.24 -2.22
CA GLU A 56 5.38 -3.54 -2.75
C GLU A 56 6.43 -3.21 -1.70
N GLY A 57 7.54 -3.93 -1.74
CA GLY A 57 8.71 -3.67 -0.92
C GLY A 57 9.72 -4.81 -0.99
N THR A 58 10.85 -4.63 -0.32
CA THR A 58 11.94 -5.60 -0.36
C THR A 58 11.90 -6.48 0.88
N ILE A 59 11.75 -7.80 0.69
CA ILE A 59 11.85 -8.79 1.77
C ILE A 59 13.07 -9.66 1.46
N GLU A 60 14.03 -9.73 2.37
CA GLU A 60 15.26 -10.55 2.22
C GLU A 60 16.09 -10.21 0.97
N GLY A 61 16.05 -8.95 0.51
CA GLY A 61 16.75 -8.49 -0.69
C GLY A 61 15.99 -8.70 -2.00
N GLU A 62 14.84 -9.37 -1.97
CA GLU A 62 13.98 -9.58 -3.13
C GLU A 62 12.81 -8.61 -3.14
N LEU A 63 12.54 -8.02 -4.30
CA LEU A 63 11.35 -7.20 -4.50
C LEU A 63 10.12 -8.12 -4.49
N ARG A 64 9.24 -7.91 -3.51
CA ARG A 64 7.97 -8.61 -3.40
C ARG A 64 6.81 -7.66 -3.67
N LYS A 65 5.81 -8.19 -4.36
CA LYS A 65 4.53 -7.55 -4.61
C LYS A 65 3.41 -8.48 -4.19
N MET A 66 2.40 -7.94 -3.51
CA MET A 66 1.19 -8.68 -3.13
C MET A 66 -0.05 -7.91 -3.55
N ASP A 67 -0.95 -8.59 -4.25
CA ASP A 67 -2.17 -8.03 -4.80
C ASP A 67 -3.40 -8.46 -3.99
N PHE A 68 -4.29 -7.50 -3.75
CA PHE A 68 -5.54 -7.67 -3.02
C PHE A 68 -6.68 -7.12 -3.87
N ASN A 69 -7.60 -8.00 -4.28
CA ASN A 69 -8.76 -7.64 -5.08
C ASN A 69 -10.01 -7.69 -4.22
N PHE A 70 -10.68 -6.56 -4.13
CA PHE A 70 -11.94 -6.40 -3.41
C PHE A 70 -13.04 -6.09 -4.40
N LYS A 71 -14.19 -6.74 -4.23
CA LYS A 71 -15.43 -6.40 -4.93
C LYS A 71 -16.49 -6.10 -3.89
N ARG A 72 -17.28 -5.06 -4.13
CA ARG A 72 -18.48 -4.81 -3.36
C ARG A 72 -19.57 -5.77 -3.85
N GLU A 73 -20.08 -6.60 -2.95
CA GLU A 73 -21.28 -7.43 -3.18
C GLU A 73 -22.55 -6.58 -3.24
#